data_AF-A0A497PY17-F1
#
_entry.id   AF-A0A497PY17-F1
#
_cell.length_a   1.000
_cell.length_b   1.000
_cell.length_c   1.000
_cell.angle_alpha   90.00
_cell.angle_beta   90.00
_cell.angle_gamma   90.00
#
_symmetry.space_group_name_H-M   'P 1'
#
loop_
_entity.id
_entity.type
_entity.pdbx_description
1 polymer ?
#
loop_
_entity_poly.entity_id
_entity_poly.type
_entity_poly.pdbx_seq_one_letter_code
_entity_poly.pdbx_strand_id
1 'polypeptide(L)'
;MYSMITMTVQMDSAYVTMNKEETPCGRCSCIILYSSPKCLLCDAALEILLTVISDFGLSPSVIRKVDIESGHSDGCETPPPVGLPAIRICDELLTGLPDMDVTRGAVMHAVLRGCFFEGR
;
A
#
# COMPACT_ATOMS: atom_id res chain seq x y z
N MET A 1 -15.54 29.31 -48.38
CA MET A 1 -14.26 29.07 -47.67
C MET A 1 -14.28 29.95 -46.43
N TYR A 2 -14.40 29.49 -45.18
CA TYR A 2 -14.13 28.20 -44.56
C TYR A 2 -15.22 27.89 -43.52
N SER A 3 -15.74 26.66 -43.51
CA SER A 3 -16.57 26.12 -42.43
C SER A 3 -15.63 25.47 -41.41
N MET A 4 -15.57 26.00 -40.18
CA MET A 4 -14.87 25.35 -39.07
C MET A 4 -15.91 24.61 -38.23
N ILE A 5 -15.94 23.29 -38.37
CA ILE A 5 -16.73 22.41 -37.51
C ILE A 5 -15.87 22.14 -36.27
N THR A 6 -16.21 22.76 -35.14
CA THR A 6 -15.63 22.46 -33.83
C THR A 6 -16.12 21.08 -33.38
N MET A 7 -15.26 20.08 -33.43
CA MET A 7 -15.45 18.79 -32.75
C MET A 7 -15.13 18.96 -31.27
N THR A 8 -16.16 19.02 -30.42
CA THR A 8 -15.99 18.87 -28.97
C THR A 8 -15.96 17.38 -28.65
N VAL A 9 -14.77 16.84 -28.37
CA VAL A 9 -14.62 15.48 -27.86
C VAL A 9 -15.12 15.46 -26.41
N GLN A 10 -16.31 14.91 -26.18
CA GLN A 10 -16.74 14.55 -24.83
C GLN A 10 -15.97 13.29 -24.42
N MET A 11 -14.93 13.49 -23.61
CA MET A 11 -14.32 12.40 -22.86
C MET A 11 -15.25 12.05 -21.69
N ASP A 12 -16.16 11.12 -21.92
CA ASP A 12 -16.82 10.37 -20.85
C ASP A 12 -15.75 9.49 -20.18
N SER A 13 -15.06 10.07 -19.18
CA SER A 13 -14.24 9.32 -18.26
C SER A 13 -15.19 8.54 -17.36
N ALA A 14 -15.34 7.24 -17.66
CA ALA A 14 -16.03 6.30 -16.80
C ALA A 14 -15.33 6.28 -15.44
N TYR A 15 -15.90 6.99 -14.47
CA TYR A 15 -15.56 6.84 -13.07
C TYR A 15 -16.03 5.43 -12.68
N VAL A 16 -15.09 4.50 -12.63
CA VAL A 16 -15.36 3.22 -11.98
C VAL A 16 -15.38 3.51 -10.49
N THR A 17 -16.58 3.59 -9.90
CA THR A 17 -16.78 3.45 -8.45
C THR A 17 -16.33 2.05 -8.04
N MET A 18 -15.02 1.86 -7.89
CA MET A 18 -14.47 0.69 -7.22
C MET A 18 -14.73 0.89 -5.73
N ASN A 19 -15.54 0.00 -5.16
CA ASN A 19 -15.74 -0.08 -3.72
C ASN A 19 -14.39 -0.15 -3.03
N LYS A 20 -14.04 0.95 -2.35
CA LYS A 20 -12.83 1.08 -1.54
C LYS A 20 -13.02 0.17 -0.34
N GLU A 21 -12.37 -0.98 -0.33
CA GLU A 21 -12.20 -1.74 0.91
C GLU A 21 -11.24 -0.95 1.80
N GLU A 22 -11.79 0.07 2.44
CA GLU A 22 -11.15 0.82 3.51
C GLU A 22 -10.92 -0.17 4.65
N THR A 23 -9.67 -0.31 5.08
CA THR A 23 -9.42 -0.98 6.34
C THR A 23 -10.10 -0.21 7.47
N PRO A 24 -10.54 -0.87 8.55
CA PRO A 24 -11.30 -0.24 9.63
C PRO A 24 -10.58 0.91 10.37
N CYS A 25 -9.32 1.20 10.03
CA CYS A 25 -8.63 2.43 10.43
C CYS A 25 -8.86 3.63 9.47
N GLY A 26 -9.73 3.50 8.46
CA GLY A 26 -10.01 4.52 7.44
C GLY A 26 -8.90 4.69 6.39
N ARG A 27 -7.92 3.77 6.37
CA ARG A 27 -6.79 3.77 5.43
C ARG A 27 -6.89 2.57 4.48
N CYS A 28 -6.11 2.56 3.40
CA CYS A 28 -6.25 1.56 2.34
C CYS A 28 -5.64 0.23 2.73
N SER A 29 -4.57 0.25 3.53
CA SER A 29 -4.21 -0.82 4.46
C SER A 29 -3.34 -0.25 5.58
N CYS A 30 -3.24 -0.96 6.71
CA CYS A 30 -2.38 -0.53 7.82
C CYS A 30 -0.89 -0.72 7.50
N ILE A 31 -0.57 -1.76 6.71
CA ILE A 31 0.74 -2.03 6.16
C ILE A 31 0.61 -2.32 4.65
N ILE A 32 1.37 -1.62 3.82
CA ILE A 32 1.49 -1.86 2.38
C ILE A 32 2.91 -2.33 2.09
N LEU A 33 3.07 -3.52 1.51
CA LEU A 33 4.32 -3.97 0.91
C LEU A 33 4.24 -3.75 -0.60
N TYR A 34 4.98 -2.76 -1.09
CA TYR A 34 5.20 -2.57 -2.52
C TYR A 34 6.22 -3.58 -3.02
N SER A 35 5.88 -4.27 -4.11
CA SER A 35 6.66 -5.34 -4.69
C SER A 35 6.55 -5.34 -6.22
N SER A 36 7.35 -6.17 -6.87
CA SER A 36 7.21 -6.52 -8.28
C SER A 36 7.69 -7.95 -8.50
N PRO A 37 7.34 -8.59 -9.62
CA PRO A 37 7.83 -9.94 -9.95
C PRO A 37 9.36 -10.02 -10.05
N LYS A 38 10.06 -8.90 -10.25
CA LYS A 38 11.52 -8.81 -10.39
C LYS A 38 12.23 -8.48 -9.08
N CYS A 39 11.50 -8.28 -8.00
CA CYS A 39 12.07 -7.89 -6.71
C CYS A 39 12.61 -9.10 -5.93
N LEU A 40 13.92 -9.28 -5.96
CA LEU A 40 14.60 -10.42 -5.31
C LEU A 40 14.44 -10.46 -3.78
N LEU A 41 14.26 -9.30 -3.14
CA LEU A 41 14.21 -9.18 -1.68
C LEU A 41 12.79 -9.02 -1.12
N CYS A 42 11.76 -9.02 -1.97
CA CYS A 42 10.39 -8.75 -1.55
C CYS A 42 9.79 -9.87 -0.69
N ASP A 43 10.17 -11.12 -0.94
CA ASP A 43 9.69 -12.24 -0.12
C ASP A 43 10.36 -12.24 1.26
N ALA A 44 11.65 -11.91 1.33
CA ALA A 44 12.36 -11.70 2.60
C ALA A 44 11.74 -10.55 3.42
N ALA A 45 11.39 -9.43 2.76
CA ALA A 45 10.70 -8.33 3.43
C ALA A 45 9.32 -8.74 3.97
N LEU A 46 8.58 -9.57 3.23
CA LEU A 46 7.30 -10.10 3.67
C LEU A 46 7.44 -11.03 4.88
N GLU A 47 8.45 -11.91 4.89
CA GLU A 47 8.74 -12.79 6.03
C GLU A 47 9.05 -11.98 7.29
N ILE A 48 9.90 -10.95 7.19
CA ILE A 48 10.21 -10.05 8.30
C ILE A 48 8.94 -9.38 8.82
N LEU A 49 8.08 -8.88 7.93
CA LEU A 49 6.81 -8.29 8.33
C LEU A 49 5.93 -9.29 9.07
N LEU A 50 5.73 -10.49 8.52
CA LEU A 50 4.90 -11.53 9.13
C LEU A 50 5.40 -11.91 10.53
N THR A 51 6.72 -12.08 10.69
CA THR A 51 7.33 -12.32 12.01
C THR A 51 7.05 -11.18 12.98
N VAL A 52 7.30 -9.94 12.56
CA VAL A 52 7.14 -8.77 13.44
C VAL A 52 5.69 -8.56 13.83
N ILE A 53 4.73 -8.59 12.90
CA ILE A 53 3.33 -8.36 13.24
C ILE A 53 2.76 -9.45 14.15
N SER A 54 3.25 -10.69 14.01
CA SER A 54 2.89 -11.81 14.87
C SER A 54 3.32 -11.57 16.32
N ASP A 55 4.48 -10.95 16.55
CA ASP A 55 4.95 -10.59 17.90
C ASP A 55 4.02 -9.58 18.60
N PHE A 56 3.27 -8.78 17.82
CA PHE A 56 2.27 -7.83 18.33
C PHE A 56 0.85 -8.41 18.35
N GLY A 57 0.67 -9.69 18.01
CA GLY A 57 -0.64 -10.34 17.96
C GLY A 57 -1.53 -9.88 16.80
N LEU A 58 -0.96 -9.24 15.78
CA LEU A 58 -1.69 -8.75 14.63
C LEU A 58 -1.87 -9.85 13.58
N SER A 59 -3.04 -9.89 12.95
CA SER A 59 -3.34 -10.84 11.86
C SER A 59 -2.55 -10.50 10.58
N PRO A 60 -2.08 -11.49 9.79
CA PRO A 60 -1.49 -11.28 8.47
C PRO A 60 -2.36 -10.44 7.52
N SER A 61 -3.67 -10.40 7.74
CA SER A 61 -4.61 -9.59 6.96
C SER A 61 -4.38 -8.07 7.04
N VAL A 62 -3.56 -7.59 7.99
CA VAL A 62 -3.16 -6.18 8.06
C VAL A 62 -2.14 -5.79 6.99
N ILE A 63 -1.48 -6.76 6.35
CA ILE A 63 -0.51 -6.56 5.28
C ILE A 63 -1.22 -6.67 3.93
N ARG A 64 -1.10 -5.63 3.11
CA ARG A 64 -1.47 -5.66 1.70
C ARG A 64 -0.22 -5.68 0.84
N LYS A 65 -0.06 -6.70 0.01
CA LYS A 65 0.99 -6.73 -1.02
C LYS A 65 0.47 -6.05 -2.28
N VAL A 66 1.20 -5.07 -2.79
CA VAL A 66 0.88 -4.33 -4.02
C VAL A 66 1.98 -4.61 -5.03
N ASP A 67 1.60 -5.05 -6.22
CA ASP A 67 2.50 -5.15 -7.36
C ASP A 67 2.49 -3.84 -8.16
N ILE A 68 3.61 -3.13 -8.16
CA ILE A 68 3.73 -1.83 -8.84
C ILE A 68 3.71 -1.95 -10.37
N GLU A 69 4.00 -3.13 -10.93
CA GLU A 69 3.96 -3.37 -12.39
C GLU A 69 2.54 -3.71 -12.88
N SER A 70 1.64 -4.12 -11.99
CA SER A 70 0.31 -4.62 -12.33
C SER A 70 -0.73 -3.55 -12.69
N GLY A 71 -0.37 -2.26 -12.59
CA GLY A 71 -1.29 -1.14 -12.78
C GLY A 71 -2.41 -1.03 -11.73
N HIS A 72 -2.39 -1.88 -10.69
CA HIS A 72 -3.34 -1.81 -9.58
C HIS A 72 -2.92 -0.70 -8.62
N SER A 73 -3.87 0.18 -8.31
CA SER A 73 -3.70 1.18 -7.26
C SER A 73 -3.55 0.50 -5.91
N ASP A 74 -2.72 1.06 -5.04
CA ASP A 74 -2.63 0.68 -3.63
C ASP A 74 -3.90 1.05 -2.82
N GLY A 75 -4.86 1.69 -3.49
CA GLY A 75 -6.12 2.16 -2.94
C GLY A 75 -5.99 3.51 -2.23
N CYS A 76 -4.78 4.05 -2.14
CA CYS A 76 -4.42 5.21 -1.31
C CYS A 76 -4.05 6.46 -2.08
N GLU A 77 -4.17 6.42 -3.41
CA GLU A 77 -3.78 7.52 -4.31
C GLU A 77 -2.34 8.00 -4.06
N THR A 78 -1.54 7.22 -3.33
CA THR A 78 -0.16 7.54 -3.04
C THR A 78 0.70 7.03 -4.18
N PRO A 79 1.62 7.85 -4.73
CA PRO A 79 2.52 7.38 -5.74
C PRO A 79 3.37 6.24 -5.16
N PRO A 80 3.62 5.18 -5.96
CA PRO A 80 4.49 4.11 -5.52
C PRO A 80 5.90 4.67 -5.21
N PRO A 81 6.54 4.18 -4.15
CA PRO A 81 7.88 4.63 -3.76
C PRO A 81 8.93 4.25 -4.80
N VAL A 82 10.04 4.99 -4.81
CA VAL A 82 11.20 4.68 -5.65
C VAL A 82 12.04 3.61 -4.95
N GLY A 83 12.18 2.45 -5.59
CA GLY A 83 12.95 1.32 -5.07
C GLY A 83 12.09 0.27 -4.37
N LEU A 84 12.46 -0.99 -4.54
CA LEU A 84 11.77 -2.15 -3.98
C LEU A 84 12.75 -3.06 -3.22
N PRO A 85 12.30 -3.80 -2.18
CA PRO A 85 10.98 -3.68 -1.55
C PRO A 85 10.80 -2.30 -0.91
N ALA A 86 9.56 -1.89 -0.75
CA ALA A 86 9.23 -0.72 0.06
C ALA A 86 7.98 -1.01 0.88
N ILE A 87 7.98 -0.55 2.12
CA ILE A 87 6.96 -0.87 3.09
C ILE A 87 6.41 0.42 3.65
N ARG A 88 5.11 0.63 3.51
CA ARG A 88 4.41 1.71 4.21
C ARG A 88 3.74 1.13 5.44
N ILE A 89 4.04 1.67 6.62
CA ILE A 89 3.45 1.28 7.90
C ILE A 89 2.82 2.55 8.47
N CYS A 90 1.49 2.62 8.46
CA CYS A 90 0.77 3.84 8.84
C CYS A 90 1.27 5.08 8.05
N ASP A 91 2.00 6.01 8.68
CA ASP A 91 2.55 7.22 8.05
C ASP A 91 4.04 7.11 7.70
N GLU A 92 4.68 5.99 8.03
CA GLU A 92 6.10 5.75 7.79
C GLU A 92 6.33 4.96 6.51
N LEU A 93 7.39 5.31 5.78
CA LEU A 93 7.84 4.61 4.59
C LEU A 93 9.25 4.07 4.82
N LEU A 94 9.40 2.75 4.77
CA LEU A 94 10.68 2.04 4.78
C LEU A 94 11.02 1.65 3.34
N THR A 95 12.23 1.98 2.88
CA THR A 95 12.71 1.66 1.53
C THR A 95 13.87 0.68 1.60
N GLY A 96 13.88 -0.31 0.70
CA GLY A 96 14.83 -1.42 0.75
C GLY A 96 14.37 -2.52 1.70
N LEU A 97 15.23 -3.51 1.94
CA LEU A 97 14.97 -4.59 2.89
C LEU A 97 15.29 -4.07 4.31
N PRO A 98 14.29 -3.82 5.17
CA PRO A 98 14.57 -3.42 6.55
C PRO A 98 15.04 -4.63 7.37
N ASP A 99 15.80 -4.37 8.43
CA ASP A 99 16.02 -5.36 9.47
C ASP A 99 14.80 -5.49 10.40
N MET A 100 14.85 -6.49 11.28
CA MET A 100 13.77 -6.79 12.21
C MET A 100 13.53 -5.67 13.23
N ASP A 101 14.58 -4.98 13.69
CA ASP A 101 14.48 -3.97 14.75
C ASP A 101 13.85 -2.68 14.22
N VAL A 102 14.24 -2.26 13.02
CA VAL A 102 13.61 -1.13 12.31
C VAL A 102 12.13 -1.42 12.07
N THR A 103 11.82 -2.62 11.58
CA THR A 103 10.43 -3.03 11.32
C THR A 103 9.62 -3.09 12.60
N ARG A 104 10.18 -3.64 13.70
CA ARG A 104 9.53 -3.68 15.02
C ARG A 104 9.25 -2.29 15.56
N GLY A 105 10.20 -1.36 15.43
CA GLY A 105 10.02 0.03 15.85
C GLY A 105 8.87 0.72 15.12
N ALA A 106 8.82 0.59 13.79
CA ALA A 106 7.76 1.16 12.97
C ALA A 106 6.37 0.57 13.31
N VAL A 107 6.28 -0.75 13.49
CA VAL A 107 5.01 -1.42 13.89
C VAL A 107 4.59 -0.99 15.30
N MET A 108 5.51 -0.94 16.26
CA MET A 108 5.23 -0.46 17.62
C MET A 108 4.66 0.96 17.60
N HIS A 109 5.27 1.85 16.82
CA HIS A 109 4.81 3.23 16.70
C HIS A 109 3.41 3.31 16.07
N ALA A 110 3.13 2.49 15.07
CA ALA A 110 1.81 2.38 14.46
C ALA A 110 0.76 1.81 15.45
N VAL A 111 1.10 0.84 16.29
CA VAL A 111 0.22 0.34 17.36
C VAL A 111 -0.10 1.45 18.36
N LEU A 112 0.90 2.18 18.84
CA LEU A 112 0.72 3.27 19.81
C LEU A 112 -0.14 4.42 19.25
N ARG A 113 -0.11 4.63 17.93
CA ARG A 113 -0.94 5.60 17.22
C ARG A 113 -2.36 5.08 16.90
N GLY A 114 -2.66 3.83 17.21
CA GLY A 114 -3.95 3.22 16.89
C GLY A 114 -4.17 3.01 15.39
N CYS A 115 -3.10 2.79 14.61
CA CYS A 115 -3.21 2.60 13.16
C CYS A 115 -3.83 1.24 12.77
N PHE A 116 -3.92 0.29 13.71
CA PHE A 116 -4.56 -1.00 13.52
C PHE A 116 -5.89 -1.02 14.26
N PHE A 117 -7.00 -1.04 13.51
CA PHE A 117 -8.33 -1.26 14.06
C PHE A 117 -8.71 -2.72 13.82
N GLU A 118 -9.05 -3.46 14.88
CA GLU A 118 -9.81 -4.69 14.75
C GLU A 118 -11.28 -4.30 14.61
N GLY A 119 -11.85 -4.45 13.42
CA GLY A 119 -13.29 -4.34 13.23
C GLY A 119 -13.98 -5.42 14.08
N ARG A 120 -14.62 -5.01 15.17
CA ARG A 120 -15.55 -5.82 15.94
C ARG A 120 -16.94 -5.75 15.29
#